data_AF-A0A3N9UW53-F1
#
_entry.id   AF-A0A3N9UW53-F1
#
_cell.length_a   1.000
_cell.length_b   1.000
_cell.length_c   1.000
_cell.angle_alpha   90.00
_cell.angle_beta   90.00
_cell.angle_gamma   90.00
#
_symmetry.space_group_name_H-M   'P 1'
#
loop_
_entity.id
_entity.type
_entity.pdbx_description
1 polymer ?
#
loop_
_entity_poly.entity_id
_entity_poly.type
_entity_poly.pdbx_seq_one_letter_code
_entity_poly.pdbx_strand_id
1 'polypeptide(L)'
;MGLIKATKGEARIFNSAAGTVASKDKIGYLSEIAYYYNFMEAENLLHFYGSLKGIPREERKKSIKENLEIVGLSDRGKARLKEYSKGMLQRFGI
;
A
#
# COMPACT_ATOMS: atom_id res chain seq x y z
N MET A 1 5.80 10.30 7.60
CA MET A 1 5.57 10.67 6.18
C MET A 1 6.22 11.99 5.74
N GLY A 2 6.56 12.93 6.65
CA GLY A 2 7.16 14.22 6.25
C GLY A 2 6.16 15.20 5.65
N LEU A 3 4.87 14.99 5.91
CA LEU A 3 3.77 15.87 5.54
C LEU A 3 3.78 17.19 6.32
N ILE A 4 4.52 17.22 7.44
CA ILE A 4 4.63 18.36 8.36
C ILE A 4 6.08 18.37 8.87
N LYS A 5 6.66 19.57 9.06
CA LYS A 5 8.00 19.75 9.62
C LYS A 5 7.90 20.01 11.13
N ALA A 6 8.86 19.48 11.89
CA ALA A 6 8.93 19.74 13.32
C ALA A 6 9.24 21.23 13.58
N THR A 7 8.54 21.83 14.54
CA THR A 7 8.83 23.20 14.98
C THR A 7 10.05 23.24 15.90
N LYS A 8 10.19 22.25 16.80
CA LYS A 8 11.35 22.02 17.69
C LYS A 8 11.42 20.53 18.06
N GLY A 9 12.58 20.09 18.52
CA GLY A 9 12.82 18.72 18.98
C GLY A 9 13.22 17.74 17.86
N GLU A 10 13.51 16.50 18.25
CA GLU A 10 13.97 15.45 17.35
C GLU A 10 13.13 14.18 17.54
N ALA A 11 12.90 13.46 16.44
CA ALA A 11 12.26 12.16 16.46
C ALA A 11 13.07 11.17 15.61
N ARG A 12 13.13 9.91 16.06
CA ARG A 12 13.83 8.84 15.35
C ARG A 12 12.89 7.65 15.12
N ILE A 13 12.99 7.03 13.96
CA ILE A 13 12.28 5.79 13.59
C ILE A 13 13.32 4.80 13.11
N PHE A 14 13.38 3.61 13.73
CA PHE A 14 14.42 2.61 13.48
C PHE A 14 15.84 3.21 13.45
N ASN A 15 16.17 4.01 14.48
CA ASN A 15 17.42 4.79 14.61
C ASN A 15 17.70 5.85 13.53
N SER A 16 16.84 5.99 12.52
CA SER A 16 16.94 7.02 11.48
C SER A 16 16.17 8.27 11.89
N ALA A 17 16.65 9.45 11.52
CA ALA A 17 15.91 10.69 11.74
C ALA A 17 14.55 10.63 11.04
N ALA A 18 13.47 10.96 11.77
CA ALA A 18 12.12 10.89 11.25
C ALA A 18 11.96 11.83 10.04
N GLY A 19 11.32 11.35 8.97
CA GLY A 19 11.07 12.11 7.75
C GLY A 19 12.09 11.89 6.64
N THR A 20 13.23 11.25 6.93
CA THR A 20 14.20 10.79 5.93
C THR A 20 13.67 9.63 5.10
N VAL A 21 14.24 9.40 3.92
CA VAL A 21 13.92 8.22 3.08
C VAL A 21 14.18 6.92 3.85
N ALA A 22 15.33 6.82 4.54
CA ALA A 22 15.69 5.68 5.37
C ALA A 22 14.64 5.37 6.45
N SER A 23 14.10 6.41 7.10
CA SER A 23 13.04 6.22 8.10
C SER A 23 11.72 5.71 7.51
N LYS A 24 11.44 5.97 6.22
CA LYS A 24 10.17 5.65 5.54
C LYS A 24 10.18 4.29 4.85
N ASP A 25 11.36 3.73 4.60
CA ASP A 25 11.50 2.51 3.81
C ASP A 25 10.67 1.35 4.38
N LYS A 26 10.67 1.23 5.71
CA LYS A 26 9.98 0.19 6.49
C LYS A 26 8.59 0.59 6.99
N ILE A 27 8.03 1.70 6.49
CA ILE A 27 6.72 2.21 6.94
C ILE A 27 5.72 2.18 5.79
N GLY A 28 4.59 1.49 6.00
CA GLY A 28 3.39 1.61 5.18
C GLY A 28 2.49 2.74 5.67
N TYR A 29 1.73 3.37 4.77
CA TYR A 29 0.72 4.38 5.12
C TYR A 29 -0.55 4.14 4.32
N LEU A 30 -1.67 3.99 5.03
CA LEU A 30 -3.00 3.98 4.48
C LEU A 30 -3.72 5.24 4.98
N SER A 31 -4.13 6.12 4.07
CA SER A 31 -4.97 7.26 4.43
C SER A 31 -6.40 6.81 4.71
N GLU A 32 -7.11 7.55 5.57
CA GLU A 32 -8.52 7.32 5.85
C GLU A 32 -9.38 7.34 4.57
N ILE A 33 -9.00 8.19 3.62
CA ILE A 33 -9.53 8.20 2.25
C ILE A 33 -8.39 7.76 1.32
N ALA A 34 -8.40 6.51 0.90
CA ALA A 34 -7.46 6.01 -0.09
C ALA A 34 -7.97 6.34 -1.50
N TYR A 35 -7.18 7.10 -2.26
CA TYR A 35 -7.48 7.39 -3.67
C TYR A 35 -6.76 6.38 -4.54
N TYR A 36 -7.51 5.45 -5.10
CA TYR A 36 -6.99 4.47 -6.04
C TYR A 36 -7.25 4.88 -7.49
N TYR A 37 -6.45 4.31 -8.40
CA TYR A 37 -6.74 4.36 -9.83
C TYR A 37 -7.96 3.47 -10.12
N ASN A 38 -9.16 4.04 -10.01
CA ASN A 38 -10.44 3.33 -10.10
C ASN A 38 -10.65 2.52 -11.40
N PHE A 39 -9.94 2.87 -12.47
CA PHE A 39 -9.99 2.15 -13.75
C PHE A 39 -9.11 0.89 -13.79
N MET A 40 -8.20 0.73 -12.83
CA MET A 40 -7.26 -0.37 -12.78
C MET A 40 -7.85 -1.57 -12.03
N GLU A 41 -7.47 -2.77 -12.45
CA GLU A 41 -7.75 -4.00 -11.72
C GLU A 41 -6.91 -4.08 -10.44
N ALA A 42 -7.45 -4.66 -9.39
CA ALA A 42 -6.80 -4.74 -8.08
C ALA A 42 -5.41 -5.41 -8.12
N GLU A 43 -5.28 -6.55 -8.80
CA GLU A 43 -4.00 -7.26 -8.97
C GLU A 43 -2.96 -6.39 -9.70
N ASN A 44 -3.37 -5.70 -10.76
CA ASN A 44 -2.46 -4.85 -11.53
C ASN A 44 -1.96 -3.66 -10.69
N LEU A 45 -2.83 -3.08 -9.86
CA LEU A 45 -2.43 -2.00 -8.97
C LEU A 45 -1.45 -2.48 -7.89
N LEU A 46 -1.68 -3.66 -7.31
CA LEU A 46 -0.75 -4.24 -6.33
C LEU A 46 0.60 -4.61 -6.99
N HIS A 47 0.57 -5.14 -8.22
CA HIS A 47 1.79 -5.36 -8.99
C HIS A 47 2.56 -4.06 -9.21
N PHE A 48 1.88 -2.99 -9.62
CA PHE A 48 2.46 -1.67 -9.82
C PHE A 48 3.15 -1.15 -8.55
N TYR A 49 2.45 -1.16 -7.41
CA TYR A 49 3.04 -0.73 -6.13
C TYR A 49 4.24 -1.60 -5.70
N GLY A 50 4.13 -2.92 -5.87
CA GLY A 50 5.24 -3.82 -5.58
C GLY A 50 6.47 -3.56 -6.46
N SER A 51 6.30 -3.21 -7.75
CA SER A 51 7.46 -2.85 -8.59
C SER A 51 8.13 -1.57 -8.13
N LEU A 52 7.37 -0.58 -7.66
CA LEU A 52 7.94 0.65 -7.11
C LEU A 52 8.76 0.40 -5.84
N LYS A 53 8.40 -0.65 -5.09
CA LYS A 53 9.15 -1.13 -3.93
C LYS A 53 10.29 -2.09 -4.29
N GLY A 54 10.54 -2.36 -5.57
CA GLY A 54 11.62 -3.24 -6.02
C GLY A 54 11.38 -4.73 -5.76
N ILE A 55 10.14 -5.14 -5.45
CA ILE A 55 9.84 -6.55 -5.14
C ILE A 55 9.87 -7.37 -6.45
N PRO A 56 10.61 -8.50 -6.52
CA PRO A 56 10.65 -9.37 -7.69
C PRO A 56 9.26 -9.84 -8.14
N ARG A 57 9.08 -10.08 -9.44
CA ARG A 57 7.76 -10.43 -10.02
C ARG A 57 7.15 -11.68 -9.39
N GLU A 58 7.94 -12.73 -9.22
CA GLU A 58 7.44 -14.01 -8.66
C GLU A 58 7.04 -13.87 -7.19
N GLU A 59 7.81 -13.11 -6.41
CA GLU A 59 7.48 -12.81 -5.02
C GLU A 59 6.22 -11.96 -4.91
N ARG A 60 6.07 -10.92 -5.75
CA ARG A 60 4.84 -10.13 -5.84
C ARG A 60 3.64 -10.99 -6.15
N LYS A 61 3.74 -11.89 -7.13
CA LYS A 61 2.63 -12.75 -7.55
C LYS A 61 2.13 -13.63 -6.39
N LYS A 62 3.06 -14.20 -5.61
CA LYS A 62 2.73 -15.00 -4.42
C LYS A 62 2.09 -14.12 -3.33
N SER A 63 2.76 -13.02 -2.98
CA SER A 63 2.31 -12.11 -1.92
C SER A 63 0.94 -11.48 -2.22
N ILE A 64 0.67 -11.10 -3.47
CA ILE A 64 -0.62 -10.52 -3.89
C ILE A 64 -1.74 -11.54 -3.68
N LYS A 65 -1.53 -12.79 -4.11
CA LYS A 65 -2.51 -13.86 -3.96
C LYS A 65 -2.84 -14.08 -2.49
N GLU A 66 -1.81 -14.21 -1.65
CA GLU A 66 -1.95 -14.44 -0.20
C GLU A 66 -2.66 -13.27 0.49
N ASN A 67 -2.28 -12.03 0.19
CA ASN A 67 -2.90 -10.86 0.81
C ASN A 67 -4.36 -10.68 0.39
N LEU A 68 -4.69 -10.88 -0.89
CA LEU A 68 -6.09 -10.83 -1.35
C LEU A 68 -6.94 -11.90 -0.68
N GLU A 69 -6.39 -13.08 -0.40
CA GLU A 69 -7.07 -14.13 0.36
C GLU A 69 -7.31 -13.70 1.82
N ILE A 70 -6.29 -13.17 2.50
CA ILE A 70 -6.39 -12.70 3.90
C ILE A 70 -7.47 -11.63 4.07
N VAL A 71 -7.59 -10.70 3.13
CA VAL A 71 -8.59 -9.62 3.19
C VAL A 71 -9.95 -10.00 2.56
N GLY A 72 -10.12 -11.27 2.15
CA GLY A 72 -11.37 -11.79 1.60
C GLY A 72 -11.76 -11.20 0.25
N LEU A 73 -10.77 -10.99 -0.62
CA LEU A 73 -10.89 -10.43 -1.98
C LEU A 73 -10.25 -11.32 -3.06
N SER A 74 -9.98 -12.60 -2.77
CA SER A 74 -9.37 -13.57 -3.68
C SER A 74 -10.02 -13.59 -5.07
N ASP A 75 -11.35 -13.55 -5.12
CA ASP A 75 -12.12 -13.67 -6.38
C ASP A 75 -12.34 -12.33 -7.08
N ARG A 76 -11.78 -11.24 -6.53
CA ARG A 76 -11.97 -9.88 -7.02
C ARG A 76 -10.68 -9.25 -7.55
N GLY A 77 -9.57 -9.99 -7.61
CA GLY A 77 -8.28 -9.50 -8.08
C GLY A 77 -8.32 -8.87 -9.49
N LYS A 78 -9.14 -9.42 -10.39
CA LYS A 78 -9.32 -8.92 -11.78
C LYS A 78 -10.45 -7.89 -11.94
N ALA A 79 -11.23 -7.63 -10.90
CA ALA A 79 -12.26 -6.61 -10.95
C ALA A 79 -11.63 -5.21 -10.83
N ARG A 80 -12.23 -4.22 -11.49
CA ARG A 80 -11.74 -2.84 -11.42
C ARG A 80 -12.11 -2.24 -10.06
N LEU A 81 -11.26 -1.38 -9.51
CA LEU A 81 -11.53 -0.78 -8.19
C LEU A 81 -12.79 0.10 -8.16
N LYS A 82 -13.24 0.64 -9.31
CA LYS A 82 -14.55 1.31 -9.41
C LYS A 82 -15.76 0.39 -9.10
N GLU A 83 -15.59 -0.92 -9.21
CA GLU A 83 -16.63 -1.92 -8.96
C GLU A 83 -16.63 -2.39 -7.49
N TYR A 84 -15.65 -1.95 -6.70
CA TYR A 84 -15.54 -2.32 -5.30
C TYR A 84 -16.51 -1.49 -4.47
N SER A 85 -17.21 -2.15 -3.54
CA SER A 85 -17.94 -1.43 -2.50
C SER A 85 -16.98 -0.64 -1.60
N LYS A 86 -17.49 0.33 -0.85
CA LYS A 86 -16.70 1.08 0.15
C LYS A 86 -15.94 0.15 1.11
N GLY A 87 -16.58 -0.91 1.60
CA GLY A 87 -15.95 -1.87 2.50
C GLY A 87 -14.88 -2.73 1.82
N MET A 88 -15.04 -3.04 0.53
CA MET A 88 -14.00 -3.71 -0.25
C MET A 88 -12.79 -2.81 -0.48
N LEU A 89 -13.00 -1.52 -0.76
CA LEU A 89 -11.90 -0.55 -0.88
C LEU A 89 -11.16 -0.37 0.44
N GLN A 90 -11.86 -0.36 1.58
CA GLN A 90 -11.24 -0.33 2.90
C GLN A 90 -10.35 -1.55 3.13
N ARG A 91 -10.85 -2.76 2.83
CA ARG A 91 -10.08 -4.00 2.95
C ARG A 91 -8.91 -4.09 1.98
N PHE A 92 -9.07 -3.59 0.74
CA PHE A 92 -8.01 -3.56 -0.26
C PHE A 92 -6.83 -2.65 0.14
N GLY A 93 -7.08 -1.65 0.99
CA GLY A 93 -6.01 -0.76 1.48
C GLY A 93 -5.16 -1.32 2.61
N ILE A 94 -5.62 -2.40 3.27
CA ILE A 94 -4.94 -3.07 4.38
C ILE A 94 -3.90 -4.02 3.82
#